data_AF-A0A7X3HGM9-F1
#
_entry.id   AF-A0A7X3HGM9-F1
#
_cell.length_a   1.000
_cell.length_b   1.000
_cell.length_c   1.000
_cell.angle_alpha   90.00
_cell.angle_beta   90.00
_cell.angle_gamma   90.00
#
_symmetry.space_group_name_H-M   'P 1'
#
loop_
_entity.id
_entity.type
_entity.pdbx_description
1 polymer ?
#
loop_
_entity_poly.entity_id
_entity_poly.type
_entity_poly.pdbx_seq_one_letter_code
_entity_poly.pdbx_strand_id
1 'polypeptide(L)'
;ADDLRGEHRYNFSFSGLKTSVARYVEKAEREQSVISVEDVCASFQEAVCDVLTHKAILACQDTGAKVLLLGGGVAANSRLRELAAARCQTAGIELRVPRFKLCTDNGVMIAA
;
A
#
# COMPACT_ATOMS: atom_id res chain seq x y z
N ALA A 1 1.79 16.81 -4.99
CA ALA A 1 2.72 17.17 -3.89
C ALA A 1 2.05 18.03 -2.80
N ASP A 2 0.90 18.66 -3.06
CA ASP A 2 0.22 19.55 -2.09
C ASP A 2 -0.69 18.87 -1.04
N ASP A 3 -0.90 17.54 -1.10
CA ASP A 3 -1.84 16.82 -0.21
C ASP A 3 -1.24 16.39 1.17
N LEU A 4 -0.01 16.79 1.49
CA LEU A 4 0.65 16.39 2.75
C LEU A 4 0.49 17.40 3.90
N ARG A 5 -0.21 18.51 3.66
CA ARG A 5 -0.43 19.60 4.63
C ARG A 5 -1.93 19.82 4.86
N GLY A 6 -2.57 18.94 5.62
CA GLY A 6 -3.99 19.07 5.97
C GLY A 6 -4.42 18.03 7.01
N GLU A 7 -5.62 18.19 7.57
CA GLU A 7 -6.21 17.29 8.59
C GLU A 7 -6.32 15.83 8.14
N HIS A 8 -6.17 15.55 6.84
CA HIS A 8 -6.31 14.23 6.23
C HIS A 8 -5.01 13.69 5.63
N ARG A 9 -3.85 14.25 5.98
CA ARG A 9 -2.50 13.84 5.53
C ARG A 9 -2.29 12.32 5.46
N TYR A 10 -2.77 11.57 6.44
CA TYR A 10 -2.59 10.11 6.51
C TYR A 10 -3.72 9.31 5.84
N ASN A 11 -4.82 9.95 5.48
CA ASN A 11 -5.97 9.28 4.86
C ASN A 11 -5.61 8.87 3.43
N PHE A 12 -6.07 7.70 3.00
CA PHE A 12 -5.92 7.25 1.61
C PHE A 12 -7.24 6.67 1.10
N SER A 13 -7.43 6.77 -0.21
CA SER A 13 -8.61 6.21 -0.89
C SER A 13 -8.19 5.55 -2.19
N PHE A 14 -8.65 4.33 -2.41
CA PHE A 14 -8.41 3.57 -3.64
C PHE A 14 -9.60 3.61 -4.60
N SER A 15 -10.70 4.29 -4.25
CA SER A 15 -11.88 4.39 -5.12
C SER A 15 -11.57 5.13 -6.42
N GLY A 16 -10.85 6.25 -6.31
CA GLY A 16 -10.37 7.00 -7.47
C GLY A 16 -9.42 6.17 -8.33
N LEU A 17 -8.47 5.47 -7.71
CA LEU A 17 -7.52 4.61 -8.43
C LEU A 17 -8.21 3.49 -9.22
N LYS A 18 -9.19 2.81 -8.61
CA LYS A 18 -10.01 1.80 -9.31
C LYS A 18 -10.77 2.39 -10.49
N THR A 19 -11.38 3.56 -10.29
CA THR A 19 -12.11 4.26 -11.36
C THR A 19 -11.18 4.65 -12.50
N SER A 20 -9.98 5.12 -12.20
CA SER A 20 -8.97 5.46 -13.22
C SER A 20 -8.53 4.26 -14.03
N VAL A 21 -8.29 3.11 -13.38
CA VAL A 21 -7.97 1.86 -14.07
C VAL A 21 -9.12 1.39 -14.94
N ALA A 22 -10.36 1.38 -14.42
CA ALA A 22 -11.54 1.00 -15.20
C ALA A 22 -11.69 1.87 -16.46
N ARG A 23 -11.58 3.20 -16.31
CA ARG A 23 -11.65 4.15 -17.43
C ARG A 23 -10.52 3.96 -18.45
N TYR A 24 -9.33 3.59 -17.99
CA TYR A 24 -8.21 3.29 -18.86
C TYR A 24 -8.48 2.05 -19.71
N VAL A 25 -8.99 0.98 -19.10
CA VAL A 25 -9.37 -0.26 -19.80
C VAL A 25 -10.52 -0.02 -20.77
N GLU A 26 -11.61 0.61 -20.33
CA GLU A 26 -12.77 0.93 -21.18
C GLU A 26 -12.38 1.80 -22.39
N LYS A 27 -11.43 2.73 -22.19
CA LYS A 27 -10.92 3.55 -23.29
C LYS A 27 -10.18 2.68 -24.30
N ALA A 28 -9.31 1.79 -23.85
CA ALA A 28 -8.57 0.91 -24.72
C ALA A 28 -9.49 0.00 -25.55
N GLU A 29 -10.54 -0.55 -24.91
CA GLU A 29 -11.56 -1.36 -25.57
C GLU A 29 -12.31 -0.57 -26.66
N ARG A 30 -12.76 0.66 -26.35
CA ARG A 30 -13.44 1.52 -27.33
C ARG A 30 -12.55 1.86 -28.53
N GLU A 31 -11.26 2.05 -28.28
CA GLU A 31 -10.27 2.40 -29.31
C GLU A 31 -9.67 1.18 -30.02
N GLN A 32 -10.10 -0.04 -29.65
CA GLN A 32 -9.53 -1.31 -30.13
C GLN A 32 -8.00 -1.39 -29.99
N SER A 33 -7.47 -0.77 -28.93
CA SER A 33 -6.04 -0.77 -28.62
C SER A 33 -5.70 -1.89 -27.64
N VAL A 34 -4.50 -2.44 -27.78
CA VAL A 34 -3.99 -3.48 -26.88
C VAL A 34 -3.34 -2.83 -25.67
N ILE A 35 -3.77 -3.22 -24.47
CA ILE A 35 -3.13 -2.87 -23.21
C ILE A 35 -2.38 -4.08 -22.65
N SER A 36 -1.23 -3.82 -22.03
CA SER A 36 -0.49 -4.81 -21.26
C SER A 36 -1.17 -4.97 -19.90
N VAL A 37 -1.78 -6.13 -19.66
CA VAL A 37 -2.43 -6.43 -18.38
C VAL A 37 -1.40 -6.47 -17.26
N GLU A 38 -0.22 -7.00 -17.57
CA GLU A 38 0.93 -7.08 -16.69
C GLU A 38 1.36 -5.69 -16.20
N ASP A 39 1.48 -4.73 -17.11
CA ASP A 39 1.89 -3.37 -16.77
C ASP A 39 0.81 -2.63 -15.98
N VAL A 40 -0.47 -2.85 -16.28
CA VAL A 40 -1.58 -2.28 -15.51
C VAL A 40 -1.58 -2.84 -14.09
N CYS A 41 -1.43 -4.15 -13.92
CA CYS A 41 -1.36 -4.80 -12.62
C CYS A 41 -0.15 -4.33 -11.80
N ALA A 42 1.02 -4.26 -12.43
CA ALA A 42 2.25 -3.77 -11.80
C ALA A 42 2.10 -2.31 -11.36
N SER A 43 1.60 -1.44 -12.25
CA SER A 43 1.39 -0.02 -11.96
C SER A 43 0.37 0.20 -10.85
N PHE A 44 -0.73 -0.56 -10.86
CA PHE A 44 -1.73 -0.50 -9.79
C PHE A 44 -1.16 -0.95 -8.45
N GLN A 45 -0.45 -2.08 -8.43
CA GLN A 45 0.19 -2.59 -7.22
C GLN A 45 1.20 -1.57 -6.66
N GLU A 46 2.03 -0.99 -7.52
CA GLU A 46 3.03 0.00 -7.11
C GLU A 46 2.36 1.24 -6.52
N ALA A 47 1.32 1.78 -7.17
CA ALA A 47 0.59 2.94 -6.67
C ALA A 47 -0.04 2.68 -5.28
N VAL A 48 -0.61 1.50 -5.06
CA VAL A 48 -1.18 1.11 -3.76
C VAL A 48 -0.08 0.97 -2.71
N CYS A 49 0.98 0.22 -3.01
CA CYS A 49 2.06 -0.02 -2.05
C CYS A 49 2.82 1.27 -1.70
N ASP A 50 3.03 2.15 -2.68
CA ASP A 50 3.67 3.44 -2.49
C ASP A 50 2.89 4.30 -1.50
N VAL A 51 1.59 4.53 -1.74
CA VAL A 51 0.76 5.37 -0.87
C VAL A 51 0.70 4.82 0.55
N LEU A 52 0.47 3.51 0.71
CA LEU A 52 0.40 2.87 2.03
C LEU A 52 1.69 3.04 2.81
N THR A 53 2.83 2.71 2.20
CA THR A 53 4.12 2.75 2.89
C THR A 53 4.60 4.18 3.12
N HIS A 54 4.35 5.10 2.19
CA HIS A 54 4.73 6.51 2.35
C HIS A 54 4.02 7.12 3.56
N LYS A 55 2.69 6.98 3.63
CA LYS A 55 1.88 7.56 4.71
C LYS A 55 2.15 6.88 6.05
N ALA A 56 2.45 5.58 6.06
CA ALA A 56 2.86 4.88 7.27
C ALA A 56 4.18 5.42 7.85
N ILE A 57 5.19 5.64 7.02
CA ILE A 57 6.48 6.20 7.45
C ILE A 57 6.31 7.64 7.94
N LEU A 58 5.51 8.42 7.22
CA LEU A 58 5.18 9.79 7.60
C LEU A 58 4.54 9.83 9.00
N ALA A 59 3.54 8.99 9.25
CA ALA A 59 2.90 8.88 10.55
C ALA A 59 3.87 8.45 11.65
N CYS A 60 4.79 7.50 11.38
CA CYS A 60 5.82 7.14 12.35
C CYS A 60 6.75 8.30 12.69
N GLN A 61 7.18 9.08 11.69
CA GLN A 61 8.03 10.25 11.90
C GLN A 61 7.33 11.33 12.72
N ASP A 62 6.08 11.64 12.39
CA ASP A 62 5.31 12.70 13.06
C ASP A 62 4.94 12.34 14.51
N THR A 63 4.73 11.05 14.79
CA THR A 63 4.39 10.57 16.14
C THR A 63 5.62 10.19 16.98
N GLY A 64 6.80 10.12 16.35
CA GLY A 64 8.03 9.64 17.00
C GLY A 64 8.08 8.12 17.19
N ALA A 65 7.13 7.36 16.62
CA ALA A 65 7.10 5.91 16.71
C ALA A 65 8.36 5.29 16.10
N LYS A 66 8.93 4.30 16.80
CA LYS A 66 10.17 3.61 16.40
C LYS A 66 9.94 2.28 15.72
N VAL A 67 8.71 1.77 15.77
CA VAL A 67 8.33 0.47 15.24
C VAL A 67 7.10 0.64 14.34
N LEU A 68 7.17 0.08 13.14
CA LEU A 68 6.03 -0.09 12.24
C LEU A 68 5.65 -1.58 12.20
N LEU A 69 4.39 -1.91 12.52
CA LEU A 69 3.85 -3.26 12.41
C LEU A 69 3.02 -3.38 11.13
N LEU A 70 3.39 -4.29 10.22
CA LEU A 70 2.66 -4.57 9.00
C LEU A 70 1.83 -5.86 9.15
N GLY A 71 0.51 -5.72 9.29
CA GLY A 71 -0.44 -6.84 9.43
C GLY A 71 -1.60 -6.79 8.43
N GLY A 72 -2.55 -7.73 8.56
CA GLY A 72 -3.69 -7.88 7.66
C GLY A 72 -3.38 -8.66 6.38
N GLY A 73 -4.43 -9.15 5.68
CA GLY A 73 -4.26 -10.10 4.57
C GLY A 73 -3.39 -9.56 3.43
N VAL A 74 -3.42 -8.25 3.19
CA VAL A 74 -2.60 -7.57 2.17
C VAL A 74 -1.11 -7.55 2.56
N ALA A 75 -0.77 -7.70 3.84
CA ALA A 75 0.63 -7.86 4.26
C ALA A 75 1.27 -9.12 3.67
N ALA A 76 0.52 -10.06 3.07
CA ALA A 76 1.08 -11.17 2.31
C ALA A 76 1.75 -10.72 0.98
N ASN A 77 1.45 -9.52 0.49
CA ASN A 77 2.03 -9.00 -0.74
C ASN A 77 3.54 -8.74 -0.57
N SER A 78 4.37 -9.40 -1.38
CA SER A 78 5.83 -9.28 -1.31
C SER A 78 6.31 -7.88 -1.62
N ARG A 79 5.72 -7.23 -2.65
CA ARG A 79 6.09 -5.87 -3.05
C ARG A 79 5.84 -4.85 -1.94
N LEU A 80 4.72 -4.96 -1.23
CA LEU A 80 4.41 -4.14 -0.06
C LEU A 80 5.44 -4.32 1.05
N ARG A 81 5.84 -5.57 1.34
CA ARG A 81 6.88 -5.89 2.34
C ARG A 81 8.23 -5.28 1.97
N GLU A 82 8.64 -5.41 0.71
CA GLU A 82 9.90 -4.86 0.19
C GLU A 82 9.94 -3.34 0.33
N LEU A 83 8.89 -2.65 -0.14
CA LEU A 83 8.78 -1.19 -0.04
C LEU A 83 8.76 -0.71 1.41
N ALA A 84 8.00 -1.38 2.28
CA ALA A 84 7.95 -1.06 3.71
C ALA A 84 9.34 -1.22 4.35
N ALA A 85 10.02 -2.34 4.07
CA ALA A 85 11.35 -2.62 4.63
C ALA A 85 12.38 -1.58 4.20
N ALA A 86 12.45 -1.26 2.89
CA ALA A 86 13.38 -0.27 2.37
C ALA A 86 13.15 1.13 2.98
N ARG A 87 11.88 1.54 3.11
CA ARG A 87 11.54 2.86 3.68
C ARG A 87 11.76 2.92 5.18
N CYS A 88 11.40 1.86 5.92
CA CYS A 88 11.68 1.74 7.34
C CYS A 88 13.20 1.82 7.62
N GLN A 89 14.01 1.09 6.86
CA GLN A 89 15.47 1.13 6.96
C GLN A 89 15.99 2.55 6.74
N THR A 90 15.53 3.23 5.69
CA THR A 90 15.93 4.60 5.36
C THR A 90 15.54 5.60 6.46
N ALA A 91 14.38 5.40 7.09
CA ALA A 91 13.85 6.27 8.13
C ALA A 91 14.33 5.92 9.56
N GLY A 92 15.13 4.86 9.73
CA GLY A 92 15.55 4.38 11.05
C GLY A 92 14.39 3.84 11.91
N ILE A 93 13.38 3.26 11.26
CA ILE A 93 12.20 2.65 11.90
C ILE A 93 12.35 1.13 11.83
N GLU A 94 12.08 0.43 12.94
CA GLU A 94 12.05 -1.03 12.96
C GLU A 94 10.76 -1.54 12.31
N LEU A 95 10.88 -2.41 11.29
CA LEU A 95 9.73 -3.07 10.69
C LEU A 95 9.47 -4.43 11.37
N ARG A 96 8.26 -4.63 11.89
CA ARG A 96 7.76 -5.92 12.38
C ARG A 96 6.70 -6.44 11.41
N VAL A 97 6.88 -7.66 10.92
CA VAL A 97 5.87 -8.34 10.08
C VAL A 97 5.58 -9.70 10.69
N PRO A 98 4.32 -10.01 11.06
CA PRO A 98 3.95 -11.34 11.53
C PRO A 98 4.26 -12.42 10.48
N ARG A 99 4.42 -13.66 10.94
CA ARG A 99 4.52 -14.81 10.03
C ARG A 99 3.27 -14.85 9.14
N PHE A 100 3.41 -15.23 7.88
CA PHE A 100 2.31 -15.23 6.89
C PHE A 100 0.99 -15.83 7.40
N LYS A 101 1.05 -16.96 8.12
CA LYS A 101 -0.14 -17.62 8.70
C LYS A 101 -0.92 -16.75 9.69
N LEU A 102 -0.28 -15.71 10.24
CA LEU A 102 -0.82 -14.75 11.20
C LEU A 102 -1.24 -13.42 10.55
N CYS A 103 -0.96 -13.21 9.26
CA CYS A 103 -1.32 -11.97 8.56
C CYS A 103 -2.75 -11.99 8.02
N THR A 104 -3.28 -13.15 7.63
CA THR A 104 -4.67 -13.27 7.17
C THR A 104 -5.64 -13.24 8.34
N ASP A 105 -6.88 -12.77 8.14
CA ASP A 105 -7.95 -12.90 9.13
C ASP A 105 -8.06 -14.38 9.53
N ASN A 106 -7.63 -14.66 10.75
CA ASN A 106 -7.66 -15.98 11.36
C ASN A 106 -8.27 -15.83 12.75
N GLY A 107 -8.96 -16.87 13.22
CA GLY A 107 -9.53 -16.88 14.57
C GLY A 107 -8.49 -16.71 15.69
N VAL A 108 -7.19 -16.77 15.37
CA VAL A 108 -6.07 -16.55 16.30
C VAL A 108 -5.98 -15.07 16.70
N MET A 109 -6.36 -14.12 15.85
CA MET A 109 -6.35 -12.68 16.19
C MET A 109 -7.38 -12.30 17.29
N ILE A 110 -8.43 -13.10 17.50
CA ILE A 110 -9.46 -12.87 18.53
C ILE A 110 -9.14 -13.62 19.85
N ALA A 111 -8.31 -14.67 19.79
CA ALA A 111 -8.06 -15.58 20.90
C ALA A 111 -6.85 -15.21 21.79
N ALA A 112 -6.15 -14.13 21.48
CA ALA A 112 -4.91 -13.69 22.15
C ALA A 112 -5.15 -12.53 23.14
#